data_AF-A0A1J3H2C6-F1
#
_entry.id   AF-A0A1J3H2C6-F1
#
_cell.length_a   1.000
_cell.length_b   1.000
_cell.length_c   1.000
_cell.angle_alpha   90.00
_cell.angle_beta   90.00
_cell.angle_gamma   90.00
#
_symmetry.space_group_name_H-M   'P 1'
#
loop_
_entity.id
_entity.type
_entity.pdbx_description
1 polymer ?
#
loop_
_entity_poly.entity_id
_entity_poly.type
_entity_poly.pdbx_seq_one_letter_code
_entity_poly.pdbx_strand_id
1 'polypeptide(L)'
;FTYDTTLVTSLYFTLSNGRTSPKFGKTSGTEFSFKGENGAKLVGLHGRGGHAIDAIGAHFETGPKPVEPGTNPGDSSSKPDGTGNTGPVGGDKGVTFDDIGFDGVKKVTVAADEYSVTYIKIEYAKNGTFETVEHGTARGDLKEFSVDYPNVNIIAVGGSYDHIFTYDTTLVTSLYFTLSNGRTSPKFGKTSGTEFSFKGENGAKLVGLHGRGGHAIDA
;
A
#
# COMPACT_ATOMS: atom_id res chain seq x y z
N PHE A 1 -28.17 -14.29 9.86
CA PHE A 1 -27.17 -13.28 9.48
C PHE A 1 -26.27 -13.90 8.43
N THR A 2 -26.37 -13.42 7.19
CA THR A 2 -25.43 -13.78 6.11
C THR A 2 -24.36 -12.70 6.07
N TYR A 3 -23.10 -13.10 6.24
CA TYR A 3 -21.96 -12.21 6.11
C TYR A 3 -21.66 -12.06 4.63
N ASP A 4 -21.59 -10.82 4.13
CA ASP A 4 -21.35 -10.52 2.71
C ASP A 4 -19.84 -10.33 2.41
N THR A 5 -18.98 -10.90 3.26
CA THR A 5 -17.52 -10.77 3.24
C THR A 5 -16.86 -12.11 3.54
N THR A 6 -15.66 -12.31 3.01
CA THR A 6 -14.85 -13.50 3.32
C THR A 6 -14.29 -13.35 4.74
N LEU A 7 -14.46 -14.39 5.56
CA LEU A 7 -14.05 -14.38 6.97
C LEU A 7 -12.95 -15.39 7.24
N VAL A 8 -12.09 -15.06 8.20
CA VAL A 8 -11.19 -16.00 8.85
C VAL A 8 -12.01 -16.86 9.81
N THR A 9 -12.15 -18.14 9.49
CA THR A 9 -13.05 -19.08 10.20
C THR A 9 -12.37 -19.89 11.29
N SER A 10 -11.05 -20.10 11.19
CA SER A 10 -10.24 -20.69 12.26
C SER A 10 -8.78 -20.27 12.17
N LEU A 11 -8.09 -20.24 13.32
CA LEU A 11 -6.65 -19.95 13.44
C LEU A 11 -5.95 -21.01 14.27
N TYR A 12 -4.66 -21.23 14.01
CA TYR A 12 -3.78 -22.01 14.86
C TYR A 12 -2.35 -21.49 14.76
N PHE A 13 -1.54 -21.79 15.77
CA PHE A 13 -0.15 -21.38 15.84
C PHE A 13 0.76 -22.60 15.88
N THR A 14 1.83 -22.57 15.09
CA THR A 14 2.89 -23.58 15.15
C THR A 14 4.12 -22.94 15.77
N LEU A 15 4.66 -23.57 16.81
CA LEU A 15 5.82 -23.11 17.56
C LEU A 15 7.12 -23.67 16.95
N SER A 16 8.24 -23.00 17.22
CA SER A 16 9.57 -23.38 16.71
C SER A 16 10.02 -24.78 17.15
N ASN A 17 9.48 -25.30 18.25
CA ASN A 17 9.73 -26.68 18.72
C ASN A 17 8.86 -27.75 18.04
N GLY A 18 8.16 -27.40 16.97
CA GLY A 18 7.34 -28.32 16.16
C GLY A 18 5.95 -28.62 16.73
N ARG A 19 5.58 -28.05 17.89
CA ARG A 19 4.23 -28.20 18.45
C ARG A 19 3.26 -27.23 17.79
N THR A 20 2.04 -27.69 17.56
CA THR A 20 0.94 -26.86 17.04
C THR A 20 -0.16 -26.72 18.10
N SER A 21 -0.73 -25.53 18.22
CA SER A 21 -1.90 -25.30 19.06
C SER A 21 -3.12 -26.04 18.50
N PRO A 22 -4.18 -26.25 19.30
CA PRO A 22 -5.50 -26.53 18.74
C PRO A 22 -5.92 -25.45 17.74
N LYS A 23 -6.79 -25.81 16.79
CA LYS A 23 -7.45 -24.83 15.93
C LYS A 23 -8.54 -24.12 16.75
N PHE A 24 -8.50 -22.80 16.78
CA PHE A 24 -9.49 -21.94 17.41
C PHE A 24 -10.48 -21.48 16.34
N GLY A 25 -11.76 -21.81 16.52
CA GLY A 25 -12.80 -21.62 15.50
C GLY A 25 -13.13 -22.91 14.74
N LYS A 26 -14.09 -22.83 13.82
CA LYS A 26 -14.55 -23.98 13.03
C LYS A 26 -13.87 -23.96 11.67
N THR A 27 -12.93 -24.88 11.46
CA THR A 27 -12.22 -25.00 10.19
C THR A 27 -13.19 -25.25 9.03
N SER A 28 -13.23 -24.28 8.13
CA SER A 28 -14.08 -24.28 6.92
C SER A 28 -13.53 -23.26 5.92
N GLY A 29 -13.71 -23.50 4.63
CA GLY A 29 -13.10 -22.67 3.57
C GLY A 29 -11.64 -23.01 3.29
N THR A 30 -10.89 -22.04 2.77
CA THR A 30 -9.51 -22.20 2.30
C THR A 30 -8.50 -21.98 3.44
N GLU A 31 -7.56 -22.93 3.62
CA GLU A 31 -6.48 -22.81 4.60
C GLU A 31 -5.32 -21.95 4.07
N PHE A 32 -4.70 -21.18 4.96
CA PHE A 32 -3.52 -20.36 4.68
C PHE A 32 -2.51 -20.46 5.83
N SER A 33 -1.23 -20.16 5.56
CA SER A 33 -0.20 -20.11 6.60
C SER A 33 0.87 -19.07 6.29
N PHE A 34 1.27 -18.29 7.31
CA PHE A 34 2.42 -17.41 7.25
C PHE A 34 3.57 -18.02 8.05
N LYS A 35 4.78 -18.05 7.48
CA LYS A 35 6.00 -18.52 8.17
C LYS A 35 7.14 -17.56 7.87
N GLY A 36 7.85 -17.16 8.91
CA GLY A 36 9.08 -16.39 8.78
C GLY A 36 10.18 -17.23 8.13
N GLU A 37 10.98 -16.61 7.26
CA GLU A 37 12.12 -17.25 6.64
C GLU A 37 13.14 -17.69 7.71
N ASN A 38 13.77 -18.86 7.53
CA ASN A 38 14.78 -19.41 8.45
C ASN A 38 14.35 -19.54 9.93
N GLY A 39 13.05 -19.69 10.18
CA GLY A 39 12.53 -19.77 11.55
C GLY A 39 12.50 -18.41 12.26
N ALA A 40 12.50 -17.32 11.49
CA ALA A 40 12.33 -15.96 11.99
C ALA A 40 11.14 -15.88 12.95
N LYS A 41 11.38 -15.18 14.06
CA LYS A 41 10.40 -15.05 15.14
C LYS A 41 9.20 -14.26 14.63
N LEU A 42 8.00 -14.79 14.86
CA LEU A 42 6.77 -14.01 14.69
C LEU A 42 6.78 -12.88 15.72
N VAL A 43 6.75 -11.64 15.25
CA VAL A 43 6.81 -10.44 16.11
C VAL A 43 5.50 -9.67 16.14
N GLY A 44 4.57 -9.93 15.20
CA GLY A 44 3.27 -9.28 15.21
C GLY A 44 2.30 -9.86 14.18
N LEU A 45 1.04 -9.44 14.27
CA LEU A 45 -0.04 -9.75 13.33
C LEU A 45 -0.69 -8.45 12.87
N HIS A 46 -1.22 -8.41 11.64
CA HIS A 46 -1.99 -7.28 11.10
C HIS A 46 -3.23 -7.79 10.37
N GLY A 47 -4.21 -6.96 10.06
CA GLY A 47 -5.43 -7.42 9.40
C GLY A 47 -6.59 -6.43 9.48
N ARG A 48 -7.79 -6.91 9.12
CA ARG A 48 -9.07 -6.18 9.24
C ARG A 48 -10.14 -7.08 9.85
N GLY A 49 -11.02 -6.50 10.65
CA GLY A 49 -12.10 -7.23 11.32
C GLY A 49 -13.23 -6.30 11.77
N GLY A 50 -14.40 -6.89 12.00
CA GLY A 50 -15.59 -6.27 12.59
C GLY A 50 -16.29 -7.26 13.52
N HIS A 51 -17.50 -7.70 13.17
CA HIS A 51 -18.19 -8.78 13.91
C HIS A 51 -17.44 -10.12 13.85
N ALA A 52 -16.54 -10.29 12.89
CA ALA A 52 -15.61 -11.40 12.73
C ALA A 52 -14.28 -10.87 12.16
N ILE A 53 -13.26 -11.71 12.08
CA ILE A 53 -11.98 -11.35 11.45
C ILE A 53 -12.14 -11.49 9.93
N ASP A 54 -12.01 -10.42 9.17
CA ASP A 54 -12.18 -10.40 7.70
C ASP A 54 -10.88 -10.76 6.97
N ALA A 55 -9.73 -10.32 7.50
CA ALA A 55 -8.41 -10.69 6.97
C ALA A 55 -7.35 -10.61 8.07
N ILE A 56 -6.29 -11.40 7.91
CA ILE A 56 -5.15 -11.44 8.84
C ILE A 56 -3.85 -11.71 8.08
N GLY A 57 -2.76 -11.14 8.58
CA GLY A 57 -1.38 -11.30 8.12
C GLY A 57 -0.42 -11.24 9.30
N ALA A 58 0.87 -11.45 9.05
CA ALA A 58 1.89 -11.69 10.07
C ALA A 58 3.23 -11.02 9.76
N HIS A 59 3.86 -10.46 10.80
CA HIS A 59 5.19 -9.86 10.74
C HIS A 59 6.23 -10.78 11.39
N PHE A 60 7.36 -10.99 10.70
CA PHE A 60 8.47 -11.80 11.18
C PHE A 60 9.75 -10.96 11.26
N GLU A 61 10.60 -11.27 12.24
CA GLU A 61 11.89 -10.61 12.46
C GLU A 61 12.86 -10.85 11.29
N THR A 62 13.45 -9.80 10.73
CA THR A 62 14.48 -9.90 9.68
C THR A 62 15.86 -9.73 10.32
N GLY A 63 16.78 -10.65 10.03
CA GLY A 63 18.11 -10.67 10.66
C GLY A 63 18.98 -9.45 10.31
N PRO A 64 20.09 -9.20 11.03
CA PRO A 64 20.95 -8.04 10.76
C PRO A 64 21.71 -8.18 9.42
N LYS A 65 21.67 -7.13 8.59
CA LYS A 65 22.33 -7.04 7.27
C LYS A 65 23.81 -6.60 7.42
N PRO A 66 24.81 -7.33 6.88
CA PRO A 66 26.17 -6.80 6.71
C PRO A 66 26.20 -5.78 5.57
N VAL A 67 26.92 -4.68 5.77
CA VAL A 67 27.15 -3.64 4.74
C VAL A 67 28.50 -3.90 4.08
N GLU A 68 28.57 -3.99 2.75
CA GLU A 68 29.84 -3.90 2.00
C GLU A 68 29.80 -2.79 0.94
N PRO A 69 30.87 -1.97 0.81
CA PRO A 69 30.98 -0.93 -0.19
C PRO A 69 31.62 -1.42 -1.50
N GLY A 70 30.89 -1.26 -2.61
CA GLY A 70 31.43 -1.11 -3.96
C GLY A 70 31.49 -2.37 -4.84
N THR A 71 30.45 -2.60 -5.68
CA THR A 71 30.57 -3.17 -7.04
C THR A 71 29.22 -3.09 -7.78
N ASN A 72 29.24 -2.65 -9.04
CA ASN A 72 28.30 -3.03 -10.11
C ASN A 72 29.11 -3.90 -11.12
N PRO A 73 28.53 -4.64 -12.10
CA PRO A 73 27.12 -4.82 -12.47
C PRO A 73 26.70 -6.31 -12.62
N GLY A 74 25.45 -6.65 -12.27
CA GLY A 74 24.98 -8.04 -12.40
C GLY A 74 23.63 -8.28 -11.75
N ASP A 75 22.60 -7.88 -12.49
CA ASP A 75 21.16 -8.03 -12.27
C ASP A 75 20.72 -9.31 -11.53
N SER A 76 20.04 -9.14 -10.39
CA SER A 76 18.92 -9.98 -9.93
C SER A 76 18.40 -9.41 -8.61
N SER A 77 17.45 -8.48 -8.73
CA SER A 77 16.31 -8.30 -7.81
C SER A 77 16.58 -8.62 -6.34
N SER A 78 17.52 -7.92 -5.70
CA SER A 78 17.61 -7.92 -4.24
C SER A 78 16.49 -7.02 -3.71
N LYS A 79 15.31 -7.63 -3.59
CA LYS A 79 14.13 -7.23 -2.82
C LYS A 79 14.48 -6.18 -1.75
N PRO A 80 13.90 -4.97 -1.79
CA PRO A 80 13.82 -4.13 -0.61
C PRO A 80 12.91 -4.85 0.39
N ASP A 81 13.56 -5.62 1.24
CA ASP A 81 13.09 -6.00 2.56
C ASP A 81 12.82 -4.70 3.35
N GLY A 82 11.54 -4.37 3.55
CA GLY A 82 11.08 -3.21 4.34
C GLY A 82 9.85 -2.49 3.80
N THR A 83 8.71 -3.17 3.64
CA THR A 83 7.40 -2.49 3.46
C THR A 83 6.48 -2.89 4.60
N GLY A 84 6.47 -2.10 5.67
CA GLY A 84 5.42 -2.16 6.69
C GLY A 84 4.06 -1.97 6.04
N ASN A 85 3.12 -2.89 6.29
CA ASN A 85 1.75 -2.82 5.79
C ASN A 85 1.11 -1.49 6.18
N THR A 86 1.00 -0.57 5.23
CA THR A 86 0.30 0.71 5.38
C THR A 86 -0.65 0.87 4.18
N GLY A 87 -1.88 0.38 4.33
CA GLY A 87 -2.93 0.42 3.29
C GLY A 87 -3.06 -0.88 2.46
N PRO A 88 -3.98 -0.94 1.48
CA PRO A 88 -4.76 0.19 0.95
C PRO A 88 -5.92 0.61 1.87
N VAL A 89 -6.32 1.89 1.80
CA VAL A 89 -7.46 2.45 2.58
C VAL A 89 -8.45 3.10 1.63
N GLY A 90 -9.72 2.75 1.77
CA GLY A 90 -10.77 3.17 0.86
C GLY A 90 -11.80 2.05 0.67
N GLY A 91 -12.39 1.99 -0.52
CA GLY A 91 -13.38 1.00 -0.91
C GLY A 91 -12.80 -0.37 -1.23
N ASP A 92 -13.70 -1.36 -1.32
CA ASP A 92 -13.37 -2.75 -1.65
C ASP A 92 -13.62 -3.10 -3.12
N LYS A 93 -14.06 -2.14 -3.93
CA LYS A 93 -14.28 -2.29 -5.38
C LYS A 93 -12.98 -2.09 -6.15
N GLY A 94 -13.06 -1.98 -7.47
CA GLY A 94 -11.90 -1.84 -8.35
C GLY A 94 -11.04 -3.09 -8.48
N VAL A 95 -10.05 -3.00 -9.37
CA VAL A 95 -9.02 -4.01 -9.59
C VAL A 95 -7.78 -3.65 -8.77
N THR A 96 -7.19 -4.62 -8.08
CA THR A 96 -5.97 -4.42 -7.32
C THR A 96 -4.78 -4.10 -8.23
N PHE A 97 -3.92 -3.18 -7.81
CA PHE A 97 -2.64 -2.90 -8.45
C PHE A 97 -1.51 -2.86 -7.41
N ASP A 98 -0.27 -3.10 -7.86
CA ASP A 98 0.94 -3.08 -7.04
C ASP A 98 2.15 -2.66 -7.90
N ASP A 99 2.60 -1.43 -7.71
CA ASP A 99 3.69 -0.80 -8.47
C ASP A 99 5.02 -1.15 -7.81
N ILE A 100 5.67 -2.21 -8.28
CA ILE A 100 6.89 -2.74 -7.67
C ILE A 100 8.13 -2.51 -8.54
N GLY A 101 9.29 -2.34 -7.88
CA GLY A 101 10.59 -2.34 -8.54
C GLY A 101 11.05 -0.98 -9.10
N PHE A 102 10.60 0.12 -8.51
CA PHE A 102 11.07 1.47 -8.87
C PHE A 102 12.03 2.05 -7.84
N ASP A 103 12.81 3.04 -8.26
CA ASP A 103 13.85 3.69 -7.46
C ASP A 103 13.37 4.98 -6.78
N GLY A 104 12.22 5.51 -7.19
CA GLY A 104 11.64 6.74 -6.66
C GLY A 104 10.70 7.42 -7.63
N VAL A 105 10.18 8.58 -7.26
CA VAL A 105 9.17 9.32 -8.03
C VAL A 105 9.75 10.63 -8.54
N LYS A 106 9.54 10.91 -9.84
CA LYS A 106 9.91 12.17 -10.49
C LYS A 106 8.71 13.10 -10.68
N LYS A 107 7.55 12.53 -11.01
CA LYS A 107 6.33 13.31 -11.23
C LYS A 107 5.11 12.51 -10.82
N VAL A 108 4.13 13.20 -10.25
CA VAL A 108 2.78 12.68 -10.02
C VAL A 108 1.78 13.56 -10.77
N THR A 109 0.86 12.91 -11.49
CA THR A 109 -0.31 13.53 -12.11
C THR A 109 -1.55 12.90 -11.50
N VAL A 110 -2.47 13.71 -10.99
CA VAL A 110 -3.73 13.24 -10.38
C VAL A 110 -4.90 13.95 -11.04
N ALA A 111 -5.93 13.21 -11.42
CA ALA A 111 -7.22 13.79 -11.81
C ALA A 111 -8.25 13.53 -10.72
N ALA A 112 -9.09 14.53 -10.46
CA ALA A 112 -10.17 14.43 -9.49
C ALA A 112 -11.41 15.19 -9.99
N ASP A 113 -12.58 14.61 -9.75
CA ASP A 113 -13.86 15.28 -9.98
C ASP A 113 -14.45 15.82 -8.67
N GLU A 114 -15.72 16.22 -8.68
CA GLU A 114 -16.39 16.76 -7.50
C GLU A 114 -16.56 15.74 -6.36
N TYR A 115 -16.42 14.45 -6.64
CA TYR A 115 -16.64 13.36 -5.69
C TYR A 115 -15.36 12.68 -5.24
N SER A 116 -14.40 12.47 -6.16
CA SER A 116 -13.31 11.52 -5.92
C SER A 116 -12.04 11.82 -6.72
N VAL A 117 -10.94 11.22 -6.28
CA VAL A 117 -9.74 11.02 -7.11
C VAL A 117 -10.08 9.94 -8.13
N THR A 118 -10.04 10.31 -9.40
CA THR A 118 -10.47 9.42 -10.49
C THR A 118 -9.30 8.69 -11.13
N TYR A 119 -8.10 9.26 -11.03
CA TYR A 119 -6.92 8.79 -11.74
C TYR A 119 -5.64 9.25 -11.07
N ILE A 120 -4.62 8.40 -11.11
CA ILE A 120 -3.26 8.73 -10.75
C ILE A 120 -2.30 8.18 -11.81
N LYS A 121 -1.32 8.98 -12.19
CA LYS A 121 -0.19 8.58 -13.02
C LYS A 121 1.10 9.03 -12.38
N ILE A 122 2.09 8.14 -12.39
CA ILE A 122 3.38 8.38 -11.76
C ILE A 122 4.47 8.11 -12.78
N GLU A 123 5.37 9.09 -12.93
CA GLU A 123 6.65 8.91 -13.60
C GLU A 123 7.66 8.45 -12.55
N TYR A 124 7.94 7.15 -12.55
CA TYR A 124 8.88 6.49 -11.66
C TYR A 124 10.28 6.49 -12.27
N ALA A 125 11.29 6.69 -11.42
CA ALA A 125 12.68 6.41 -11.77
C ALA A 125 12.94 4.89 -11.71
N LYS A 126 13.63 4.35 -12.72
CA LYS A 126 14.03 2.94 -12.75
C LYS A 126 15.29 2.74 -13.57
N ASN A 127 16.34 2.21 -12.93
CA ASN A 127 17.62 1.87 -13.58
C ASN A 127 18.23 3.06 -14.37
N GLY A 128 18.12 4.28 -13.81
CA GLY A 128 18.61 5.50 -14.44
C GLY A 128 17.73 6.07 -15.57
N THR A 129 16.59 5.44 -15.86
CA THR A 129 15.56 5.90 -16.81
C THR A 129 14.25 6.23 -16.09
N PHE A 130 13.19 6.54 -16.84
CA PHE A 130 11.87 6.82 -16.31
C PHE A 130 10.81 5.95 -16.98
N GLU A 131 9.93 5.37 -16.15
CA GLU A 131 8.77 4.58 -16.58
C GLU A 131 7.49 5.24 -16.06
N THR A 132 6.40 5.14 -16.81
CA THR A 132 5.10 5.70 -16.44
C THR A 132 4.14 4.57 -16.08
N VAL A 133 3.50 4.67 -14.92
CA VAL A 133 2.44 3.77 -14.46
C VAL A 133 1.21 4.58 -14.11
N GLU A 134 0.03 4.07 -14.43
CA GLU A 134 -1.24 4.77 -14.21
C GLU A 134 -2.36 3.84 -13.75
N HIS A 135 -3.25 4.38 -12.91
CA HIS A 135 -4.39 3.68 -12.32
C HIS A 135 -5.62 4.58 -12.36
N GLY A 136 -6.81 3.98 -12.48
CA GLY A 136 -8.08 4.70 -12.58
C GLY A 136 -8.40 5.18 -13.99
N THR A 137 -9.32 6.14 -14.11
CA THR A 137 -9.77 6.72 -15.39
C THR A 137 -9.65 8.24 -15.34
N ALA A 138 -8.84 8.83 -16.23
CA ALA A 138 -8.59 10.27 -16.24
C ALA A 138 -9.87 11.09 -16.49
N ARG A 139 -10.46 11.64 -15.42
CA ARG A 139 -11.69 12.45 -15.45
C ARG A 139 -11.64 13.57 -14.40
N GLY A 140 -12.18 14.73 -14.73
CA GLY A 140 -12.19 15.90 -13.86
C GLY A 140 -10.91 16.74 -13.98
N ASP A 141 -10.63 17.53 -12.95
CA ASP A 141 -9.50 18.46 -12.92
C ASP A 141 -8.19 17.70 -12.77
N LEU A 142 -7.33 17.80 -13.80
CA LEU A 142 -6.01 17.20 -13.81
C LEU A 142 -4.96 18.18 -13.32
N LYS A 143 -4.16 17.76 -12.34
CA LYS A 143 -3.07 18.56 -11.76
C LYS A 143 -1.80 17.72 -11.69
N GLU A 144 -0.65 18.39 -11.83
CA GLU A 144 0.66 17.76 -11.76
C GLU A 144 1.48 18.29 -10.58
N PHE A 145 2.39 17.45 -10.10
CA PHE A 145 3.37 17.78 -9.08
C PHE A 145 4.71 17.13 -9.42
N SER A 146 5.72 17.97 -9.66
CA SER A 146 7.09 17.52 -9.93
C SER A 146 7.88 17.39 -8.63
N VAL A 147 8.67 16.32 -8.56
CA VAL A 147 9.63 16.03 -7.49
C VAL A 147 11.03 16.26 -8.05
N ASP A 148 11.87 16.96 -7.30
CA ASP A 148 13.28 17.19 -7.67
C ASP A 148 14.13 15.94 -7.43
N TYR A 149 13.80 14.84 -8.11
CA TYR A 149 14.51 13.58 -8.03
C TYR A 149 15.89 13.68 -8.73
N PRO A 150 16.98 13.17 -8.13
CA PRO A 150 17.03 12.34 -6.92
C PRO A 150 17.26 13.10 -5.60
N ASN A 151 17.38 14.43 -5.63
CA ASN A 151 17.71 15.25 -4.47
C ASN A 151 16.60 15.27 -3.41
N VAL A 152 15.35 15.24 -3.86
CA VAL A 152 14.14 15.27 -3.03
C VAL A 152 13.30 14.04 -3.32
N ASN A 153 12.73 13.45 -2.27
CA ASN A 153 11.94 12.23 -2.36
C ASN A 153 10.57 12.44 -1.70
N ILE A 154 9.55 11.70 -2.15
CA ILE A 154 8.30 11.58 -1.40
C ILE A 154 8.55 10.64 -0.21
N ILE A 155 8.20 11.07 1.00
CA ILE A 155 8.36 10.30 2.24
C ILE A 155 7.03 9.99 2.93
N ALA A 156 5.94 10.62 2.47
CA ALA A 156 4.60 10.32 2.93
C ALA A 156 3.56 10.54 1.83
N VAL A 157 2.54 9.69 1.85
CA VAL A 157 1.30 9.84 1.07
C VAL A 157 0.17 10.02 2.06
N GLY A 158 -0.65 11.06 1.89
CA GLY A 158 -1.82 11.27 2.72
C GLY A 158 -3.01 11.68 1.88
N GLY A 159 -4.18 11.72 2.49
CA GLY A 159 -5.40 11.96 1.76
C GLY A 159 -6.64 11.78 2.62
N SER A 160 -7.76 11.57 1.94
CA SER A 160 -9.02 11.17 2.56
C SER A 160 -9.80 10.21 1.67
N TYR A 161 -10.70 9.44 2.25
CA TYR A 161 -11.66 8.59 1.54
C TYR A 161 -13.04 8.72 2.19
N ASP A 162 -14.10 8.55 1.40
CA ASP A 162 -15.49 8.73 1.85
C ASP A 162 -16.46 7.82 1.09
N HIS A 163 -17.62 7.55 1.69
CA HIS A 163 -18.72 6.89 0.99
C HIS A 163 -19.43 7.88 0.08
N ILE A 164 -19.35 7.65 -1.23
CA ILE A 164 -19.99 8.49 -2.23
C ILE A 164 -21.39 7.95 -2.54
N PHE A 165 -22.41 8.55 -1.92
CA PHE A 165 -23.80 8.12 -2.07
C PHE A 165 -24.30 8.05 -3.52
N THR A 166 -23.80 8.91 -4.41
CA THR A 166 -24.14 8.88 -5.85
C THR A 166 -23.73 7.58 -6.53
N TYR A 167 -22.62 6.96 -6.08
CA TYR A 167 -22.08 5.73 -6.65
C TYR A 167 -22.24 4.52 -5.72
N ASP A 168 -22.78 4.73 -4.52
CA ASP A 168 -22.92 3.78 -3.43
C ASP A 168 -21.64 2.96 -3.18
N THR A 169 -20.49 3.64 -3.18
CA THR A 169 -19.18 3.03 -2.93
C THR A 169 -18.26 3.99 -2.20
N THR A 170 -17.27 3.46 -1.47
CA THR A 170 -16.21 4.25 -0.85
C THR A 170 -15.09 4.50 -1.84
N LEU A 171 -14.68 5.76 -2.01
CA LEU A 171 -13.62 6.16 -2.92
C LEU A 171 -12.59 7.03 -2.21
N VAL A 172 -11.36 7.06 -2.71
CA VAL A 172 -10.37 8.06 -2.32
C VAL A 172 -10.85 9.43 -2.80
N THR A 173 -11.01 10.38 -1.88
CA THR A 173 -11.58 11.71 -2.15
C THR A 173 -10.51 12.79 -2.26
N SER A 174 -9.37 12.62 -1.59
CA SER A 174 -8.23 13.50 -1.76
C SER A 174 -6.89 12.79 -1.60
N LEU A 175 -5.85 13.39 -2.19
CA LEU A 175 -4.46 12.97 -2.03
C LEU A 175 -3.54 14.18 -1.84
N TYR A 176 -2.43 13.98 -1.13
CA TYR A 176 -1.29 14.89 -1.04
C TYR A 176 -0.01 14.11 -0.72
N PHE A 177 1.13 14.68 -1.06
CA PHE A 177 2.44 14.05 -0.91
C PHE A 177 3.38 14.95 -0.11
N THR A 178 4.04 14.40 0.91
CA THR A 178 5.06 15.12 1.68
C THR A 178 6.45 14.72 1.21
N LEU A 179 7.29 15.72 0.98
CA LEU A 179 8.65 15.58 0.48
C LEU A 179 9.69 15.60 1.61
N SER A 180 10.86 14.99 1.34
CA SER A 180 12.00 14.91 2.27
C SER A 180 12.58 16.26 2.67
N ASN A 181 12.34 17.32 1.87
CA ASN A 181 12.75 18.69 2.17
C ASN A 181 11.70 19.49 2.97
N GLY A 182 10.66 18.84 3.50
CA GLY A 182 9.61 19.44 4.30
C GLY A 182 8.49 20.13 3.50
N ARG A 183 8.57 20.16 2.16
CA ARG A 183 7.47 20.66 1.31
C ARG A 183 6.36 19.62 1.18
N THR A 184 5.14 20.09 0.96
CA THR A 184 3.98 19.25 0.61
C THR A 184 3.45 19.66 -0.76
N SER A 185 2.96 18.69 -1.53
CA SER A 185 2.29 18.95 -2.80
C SER A 185 1.02 19.80 -2.61
N PRO A 186 0.46 20.38 -3.69
CA PRO A 186 -0.94 20.74 -3.69
C PRO A 186 -1.81 19.54 -3.28
N LYS A 187 -2.95 19.82 -2.67
CA LYS A 187 -3.97 18.80 -2.42
C LYS A 187 -4.74 18.54 -3.72
N PHE A 188 -4.89 17.27 -4.05
CA PHE A 188 -5.67 16.77 -5.18
C PHE A 188 -7.03 16.28 -4.68
N GLY A 189 -8.09 16.54 -5.44
CA GLY A 189 -9.46 16.26 -4.99
C GLY A 189 -9.92 17.14 -3.83
N LYS A 190 -11.02 16.73 -3.19
CA LYS A 190 -11.67 17.46 -2.09
C LYS A 190 -11.66 16.59 -0.84
N THR A 191 -11.15 17.12 0.27
CA THR A 191 -11.19 16.39 1.54
C THR A 191 -12.62 16.15 1.97
N SER A 192 -12.97 14.87 2.13
CA SER A 192 -14.25 14.39 2.65
C SER A 192 -14.05 13.02 3.29
N GLY A 193 -14.87 12.71 4.30
CA GLY A 193 -14.80 11.44 5.03
C GLY A 193 -13.59 11.33 5.95
N THR A 194 -12.91 10.18 5.91
CA THR A 194 -11.82 9.83 6.82
C THR A 194 -10.47 10.20 6.21
N GLU A 195 -9.65 10.95 6.95
CA GLU A 195 -8.28 11.26 6.53
C GLU A 195 -7.30 10.11 6.83
N PHE A 196 -6.28 9.96 5.99
CA PHE A 196 -5.19 9.00 6.17
C PHE A 196 -3.83 9.63 5.89
N SER A 197 -2.78 9.03 6.46
CA SER A 197 -1.39 9.37 6.16
C SER A 197 -0.49 8.16 6.38
N PHE A 198 0.21 7.75 5.33
CA PHE A 198 1.23 6.71 5.33
C PHE A 198 2.60 7.35 5.21
N LYS A 199 3.49 7.04 6.14
CA LYS A 199 4.86 7.57 6.19
C LYS A 199 5.83 6.42 6.05
N GLY A 200 6.87 6.59 5.25
CA GLY A 200 7.95 5.62 5.16
C GLY A 200 8.66 5.49 6.51
N GLU A 201 8.90 4.25 6.96
CA GLU A 201 9.66 3.98 8.18
C GLU A 201 11.05 4.61 8.07
N ASN A 202 11.51 5.27 9.14
CA ASN A 202 12.81 5.94 9.19
C ASN A 202 13.09 6.94 8.04
N GLY A 203 12.03 7.53 7.48
CA GLY A 203 12.15 8.46 6.35
C GLY A 203 12.40 7.78 5.00
N ALA A 204 12.07 6.48 4.89
CA ALA A 204 12.09 5.77 3.63
C ALA A 204 11.29 6.51 2.56
N LYS A 205 11.84 6.52 1.33
CA LYS A 205 11.18 7.13 0.17
C LYS A 205 10.11 6.22 -0.40
N LEU A 206 9.11 6.83 -1.04
CA LEU A 206 8.13 6.15 -1.86
C LEU A 206 8.79 5.57 -3.12
N VAL A 207 8.62 4.28 -3.32
CA VAL A 207 9.15 3.51 -4.47
C VAL A 207 8.08 2.77 -5.25
N GLY A 208 6.82 2.96 -4.88
CA GLY A 208 5.70 2.18 -5.39
C GLY A 208 4.42 2.53 -4.65
N LEU A 209 3.29 2.30 -5.29
CA LEU A 209 1.96 2.34 -4.69
C LEU A 209 1.28 0.99 -4.93
N HIS A 210 0.51 0.52 -3.96
CA HIS A 210 -0.44 -0.56 -4.17
C HIS A 210 -1.82 -0.10 -3.73
N GLY A 211 -2.86 -0.57 -4.40
CA GLY A 211 -4.19 -0.04 -4.22
C GLY A 211 -5.24 -0.77 -5.03
N ARG A 212 -6.38 -0.11 -5.23
CA ARG A 212 -7.51 -0.59 -6.03
C ARG A 212 -8.02 0.55 -6.92
N GLY A 213 -8.24 0.26 -8.20
CA GLY A 213 -8.74 1.27 -9.13
C GLY A 213 -9.57 0.71 -10.29
N GLY A 214 -10.35 1.59 -10.90
CA GLY A 214 -11.19 1.30 -12.06
C GLY A 214 -11.70 2.60 -12.69
N HIS A 215 -12.99 2.91 -12.50
CA HIS A 215 -13.55 4.21 -12.91
C HIS A 215 -13.10 5.38 -12.03
N ALA A 216 -12.58 5.08 -10.84
CA ALA A 216 -11.94 5.99 -9.90
C ALA A 216 -10.84 5.25 -9.11
N ILE A 217 -10.20 5.91 -8.15
CA ILE A 217 -9.32 5.26 -7.18
C ILE A 217 -10.17 4.83 -5.98
N ASP A 218 -10.31 3.52 -5.82
CA ASP A 218 -11.11 2.92 -4.76
C ASP A 218 -10.35 2.92 -3.43
N ALA A 219 -9.07 2.50 -3.42
CA ALA A 219 -8.24 2.39 -2.21
C ALA A 219 -6.73 2.47 -2.48
#